data_AF-A0ABD2AIY2-F1
#
_entry.id   AF-A0ABD2AIY2-F1
#
_cell.length_a   1.000
_cell.length_b   1.000
_cell.length_c   1.000
_cell.angle_alpha   90.00
_cell.angle_beta   90.00
_cell.angle_gamma   90.00
#
_symmetry.space_group_name_H-M   'P 1'
#
loop_
_entity.id
_entity.type
_entity.pdbx_description
1 polymer ?
#
loop_
_entity_poly.entity_id
_entity_poly.type
_entity_poly.pdbx_seq_one_letter_code
_entity_poly.pdbx_strand_id
1 'polypeptide(L)'
;MLLLHFVNKLIFDELIKTNHVVRVKNLQYFSTGNKLMERIPRNIKDCSRFVVRKKRISSEDKDPKARSDNSFSWFKAEAPPPQTLSVGNIKCWWEYNKKLLYAKQQEFNSERATSLGSNIAAAYFIIEWSGKVKFKNSNWLAATKDKPVRLPNIYKPNYIITGIDASNTLICYEGLTNMNSLNYLKWLSFKGCEYIDDWCIDKISGRYPTLEYLDISDCKNVTERALEALYRLYNLKTLIVTNHHKSATFELTCFMLEECNSNLKCKIFNSRYSNHLEENKK
;
A
#
# COMPACT_ATOMS: atom_id res chain seq x y z
N MET A 1 20.61 22.68 15.88
CA MET A 1 20.31 21.94 14.64
C MET A 1 19.29 20.81 14.84
N LEU A 2 19.41 19.97 15.88
CA LEU A 2 18.41 18.93 16.21
C LEU A 2 17.01 19.49 16.53
N LEU A 3 16.92 20.60 17.27
CA LEU A 3 15.64 21.26 17.57
C LEU A 3 14.91 21.78 16.33
N LEU A 4 15.62 22.35 15.35
CA LEU A 4 15.00 22.79 14.08
C LEU A 4 14.49 21.61 13.25
N HIS A 5 15.19 20.47 13.28
CA HIS A 5 14.77 19.25 12.59
C HIS A 5 13.52 18.63 13.23
N PHE A 6 13.44 18.61 14.57
CA PHE A 6 12.26 18.13 15.30
C PHE A 6 11.06 19.07 15.14
N VAL A 7 11.28 20.38 15.19
CA VAL A 7 10.23 21.40 14.99
C VAL A 7 9.72 21.35 13.54
N ASN A 8 10.62 21.28 12.55
CA ASN A 8 10.22 21.11 11.16
C ASN A 8 9.47 19.79 10.94
N LYS A 9 9.86 18.69 11.60
CA LYS A 9 9.15 17.41 11.49
C LYS A 9 7.74 17.46 12.06
N LEU A 10 7.56 18.05 13.25
CA LEU A 10 6.24 18.22 13.86
C LEU A 10 5.34 19.16 13.05
N ILE A 11 5.89 20.28 12.56
CA ILE A 11 5.16 21.22 11.69
C ILE A 11 4.83 20.56 10.35
N PHE A 12 5.74 19.75 9.80
CA PHE A 12 5.55 19.03 8.54
C PHE A 12 4.50 17.91 8.67
N ASP A 13 4.50 17.18 9.79
CA ASP A 13 3.47 16.18 10.12
C ASP A 13 2.08 16.82 10.28
N GLU A 14 1.98 18.02 10.88
CA GLU A 14 0.72 18.77 10.97
C GLU A 14 0.28 19.43 9.66
N LEU A 15 1.22 19.89 8.83
CA LEU A 15 0.95 20.48 7.52
C LEU A 15 0.45 19.42 6.52
N ILE A 16 0.91 18.18 6.65
CA ILE A 16 0.39 17.02 5.93
C ILE A 16 -0.76 16.41 6.73
N LYS A 17 -1.70 17.24 7.22
CA LYS A 17 -3.05 16.77 7.53
C LYS A 17 -3.63 16.21 6.23
N THR A 18 -3.53 14.89 6.09
CA THR A 18 -3.83 14.20 4.85
C THR A 18 -5.32 14.27 4.59
N ASN A 19 -5.72 15.14 3.65
CA ASN A 19 -7.07 15.12 3.07
C ASN A 19 -7.46 13.75 2.48
N HIS A 20 -6.47 12.87 2.29
CA HIS A 20 -6.58 11.52 1.77
C HIS A 20 -6.87 10.45 2.83
N VAL A 21 -6.85 10.79 4.12
CA VAL A 21 -7.16 9.83 5.20
C VAL A 21 -8.58 10.05 5.70
N VAL A 22 -9.42 9.00 5.65
CA VAL A 22 -10.80 9.02 6.12
C VAL A 22 -10.94 8.24 7.43
N ARG A 23 -11.77 8.76 8.34
CA ARG A 23 -12.08 8.05 9.60
C ARG A 23 -13.01 6.87 9.32
N VAL A 24 -12.55 5.69 9.72
CA VAL A 24 -13.38 4.49 9.79
C VAL A 24 -14.05 4.42 11.16
N LYS A 25 -15.36 4.14 11.20
CA LYS A 25 -16.09 3.95 12.47
C LYS A 25 -16.28 2.46 12.71
N ASN A 26 -16.07 2.03 13.95
CA ASN A 26 -16.30 0.64 14.34
C ASN A 26 -17.81 0.39 14.46
N LEU A 27 -18.29 -0.74 13.91
CA LEU A 27 -19.61 -1.26 14.26
C LEU A 27 -19.56 -1.75 15.71
N GLN A 28 -19.88 -0.88 16.67
CA GLN A 28 -20.34 -1.34 17.97
C GLN A 28 -21.75 -1.89 17.77
N TYR A 29 -21.98 -3.15 18.18
CA TYR A 29 -23.33 -3.68 18.27
C TYR A 29 -24.10 -2.82 19.28
N PHE A 30 -25.13 -2.09 18.83
CA PHE A 30 -26.24 -1.77 19.70
C PHE A 30 -27.02 -3.07 19.86
N SER A 31 -26.82 -3.75 20.98
CA SER A 31 -27.67 -4.88 21.35
C SER A 31 -29.07 -4.34 21.65
N THR A 32 -29.97 -4.44 20.68
CA THR A 32 -31.40 -4.46 21.00
C THR A 32 -31.67 -5.73 21.81
N GLY A 33 -32.22 -5.53 23.00
CA GLY A 33 -32.18 -6.46 24.12
C GLY A 33 -32.82 -7.82 23.88
N ASN A 34 -32.26 -8.84 24.53
CA ASN A 34 -32.86 -9.37 25.74
C ASN A 34 -31.91 -10.33 26.47
N LYS A 35 -31.82 -10.12 27.78
CA LYS A 35 -31.49 -11.06 28.86
C LYS A 35 -30.36 -12.05 28.58
N LEU A 36 -29.20 -11.75 29.15
CA LEU A 36 -28.62 -12.57 30.22
C LEU A 36 -27.78 -11.65 31.12
N MET A 37 -28.27 -11.47 32.34
CA MET A 37 -27.52 -10.90 33.46
C MET A 37 -26.33 -11.80 33.76
N GLU A 38 -25.16 -11.24 34.04
CA GLU A 38 -24.45 -11.53 35.29
C GLU A 38 -23.30 -10.56 35.58
N ARG A 39 -23.53 -9.76 36.64
CA ARG A 39 -22.61 -9.26 37.68
C ARG A 39 -21.20 -8.83 37.26
N ILE A 40 -20.99 -7.52 37.27
CA ILE A 40 -19.69 -6.85 37.37
C ILE A 40 -19.08 -7.08 38.77
N PRO A 41 -17.82 -7.54 38.90
CA PRO A 41 -17.05 -7.31 40.10
C PRO A 41 -16.39 -5.92 40.05
N ARG A 42 -16.75 -5.08 41.02
CA ARG A 42 -15.99 -3.91 41.44
C ARG A 42 -14.80 -4.39 42.28
N ASN A 43 -13.57 -4.32 41.76
CA ASN A 43 -12.43 -3.74 42.48
C ASN A 43 -11.12 -3.86 41.72
N ILE A 44 -10.40 -2.73 41.74
CA ILE A 44 -8.98 -2.58 41.43
C ILE A 44 -8.22 -3.10 42.65
N LYS A 45 -7.35 -4.09 42.45
CA LYS A 45 -6.06 -4.27 43.17
C LYS A 45 -5.28 -5.46 42.57
N ASP A 46 -3.99 -5.21 42.41
CA ASP A 46 -2.88 -6.13 42.14
C ASP A 46 -2.78 -6.80 40.76
N CYS A 47 -1.80 -6.33 39.99
CA CYS A 47 -0.79 -7.21 39.38
C CYS A 47 0.46 -6.39 39.01
N SER A 48 1.22 -5.97 40.03
CA SER A 48 2.66 -5.77 39.90
C SER A 48 3.34 -7.13 39.71
N ARG A 49 3.46 -7.60 38.46
CA ARG A 49 4.41 -8.64 38.04
C ARG A 49 4.36 -8.75 36.53
N PHE A 50 5.50 -8.49 35.92
CA PHE A 50 6.04 -8.95 34.62
C PHE A 50 6.85 -7.82 33.99
N VAL A 51 7.96 -7.49 34.68
CA VAL A 51 9.10 -6.79 34.08
C VAL A 51 9.94 -7.85 33.38
N VAL A 52 9.96 -7.85 32.05
CA VAL A 52 10.88 -8.70 31.28
C VAL A 52 12.25 -8.02 31.24
N ARG A 53 13.25 -8.68 31.82
CA ARG A 53 14.65 -8.24 31.90
C ARG A 53 15.33 -8.30 30.53
N LYS A 54 16.02 -7.22 30.18
CA LYS A 54 17.01 -7.11 29.08
C LYS A 54 18.24 -7.96 29.42
N LYS A 55 18.65 -8.87 28.52
CA LYS A 55 19.93 -9.60 28.63
C LYS A 55 20.99 -8.85 27.83
N ARG A 56 22.07 -8.44 28.50
CA ARG A 56 23.31 -7.89 27.90
C ARG A 56 24.22 -9.05 27.53
N ILE A 57 24.93 -8.95 26.41
CA ILE A 57 26.07 -9.81 26.05
C ILE A 57 27.26 -8.86 25.84
N SER A 58 28.41 -9.21 26.42
CA SER A 58 29.69 -8.49 26.37
C SER A 58 30.75 -9.27 25.57
N SER A 59 31.72 -8.52 25.05
CA SER A 59 33.06 -8.82 24.48
C SER A 59 33.88 -9.84 25.28
N GLU A 60 34.97 -10.50 24.85
CA GLU A 60 35.89 -10.55 23.68
C GLU A 60 36.80 -11.78 23.91
N ASP A 61 37.33 -12.44 22.86
CA ASP A 61 38.74 -12.92 22.73
C ASP A 61 38.97 -13.71 21.41
N LYS A 62 40.23 -13.72 20.93
CA LYS A 62 40.71 -13.72 19.52
C LYS A 62 41.12 -15.07 18.85
N ASP A 63 40.85 -15.17 17.53
CA ASP A 63 41.60 -15.64 16.30
C ASP A 63 42.52 -16.90 16.28
N PRO A 64 42.84 -17.57 15.11
CA PRO A 64 42.94 -16.99 13.73
C PRO A 64 42.57 -17.85 12.46
N LYS A 65 42.46 -17.12 11.33
CA LYS A 65 42.69 -17.46 9.89
C LYS A 65 41.71 -18.39 9.12
N ALA A 66 40.92 -17.80 8.21
CA ALA A 66 40.73 -18.27 6.83
C ALA A 66 40.10 -17.19 5.92
N ARG A 67 40.85 -16.88 4.85
CA ARG A 67 40.54 -16.29 3.52
C ARG A 67 39.33 -15.36 3.33
N SER A 68 39.66 -14.17 2.85
CA SER A 68 38.81 -13.15 2.25
C SER A 68 37.92 -13.68 1.12
N ASP A 69 36.63 -13.39 1.20
CA ASP A 69 35.80 -13.18 0.02
C ASP A 69 34.99 -11.90 0.23
N ASN A 70 35.19 -10.94 -0.68
CA ASN A 70 34.46 -9.68 -0.75
C ASN A 70 32.99 -9.99 -1.11
N SER A 71 32.16 -10.29 -0.12
CA SER A 71 30.72 -10.46 -0.35
C SER A 71 30.08 -9.09 -0.57
N PHE A 72 29.81 -8.83 -1.84
CA PHE A 72 28.83 -7.88 -2.37
C PHE A 72 27.74 -7.51 -1.35
N SER A 73 27.80 -6.30 -0.79
CA SER A 73 26.79 -5.79 0.14
C SER A 73 25.52 -5.37 -0.62
N TRP A 74 24.42 -6.07 -0.37
CA TRP A 74 23.10 -5.81 -0.99
C TRP A 74 22.40 -4.58 -0.41
N PHE A 75 22.94 -4.01 0.67
CA PHE A 75 22.44 -2.79 1.28
C PHE A 75 23.36 -1.63 0.93
N LYS A 76 23.08 -0.96 -0.18
CA LYS A 76 23.40 0.46 -0.26
C LYS A 76 22.38 1.18 0.60
N ALA A 77 22.74 1.46 1.85
CA ALA A 77 22.09 2.53 2.58
C ALA A 77 22.43 3.83 1.83
N GLU A 78 21.57 4.22 0.89
CA GLU A 78 21.70 5.52 0.23
C GLU A 78 21.59 6.58 1.32
N ALA A 79 22.72 7.21 1.64
CA ALA A 79 22.72 8.37 2.50
C ALA A 79 21.79 9.40 1.87
N PRO A 80 20.87 10.02 2.65
CA PRO A 80 20.01 11.07 2.11
C PRO A 80 20.90 12.12 1.44
N PRO A 81 20.56 12.59 0.22
CA PRO A 81 21.42 13.48 -0.55
C PRO A 81 21.76 14.72 0.29
N PRO A 82 23.01 15.22 0.23
CA PRO A 82 23.45 16.34 1.04
C PRO A 82 22.52 17.54 0.81
N GLN A 83 21.90 18.00 1.90
CA GLN A 83 20.86 19.03 1.89
C GLN A 83 21.48 20.40 1.59
N THR A 84 21.67 20.71 0.32
CA THR A 84 21.96 22.07 -0.13
C THR A 84 20.63 22.81 -0.27
N LEU A 85 20.38 23.82 0.57
CA LEU A 85 19.11 24.55 0.60
C LEU A 85 19.02 25.56 -0.57
N SER A 86 18.78 25.06 -1.78
CA SER A 86 18.33 25.83 -2.95
C SER A 86 16.81 25.69 -3.12
N VAL A 87 16.14 26.65 -3.75
CA VAL A 87 14.67 26.64 -3.97
C VAL A 87 14.20 25.37 -4.70
N GLY A 88 14.97 24.89 -5.69
CA GLY A 88 14.70 23.62 -6.37
C GLY A 88 14.86 22.40 -5.46
N ASN A 89 15.82 22.45 -4.53
CA ASN A 89 16.09 21.36 -3.59
C ASN A 89 15.05 21.28 -2.48
N ILE A 90 14.39 22.39 -2.14
CA ILE A 90 13.28 22.40 -1.18
C ILE A 90 12.13 21.56 -1.73
N LYS A 91 11.70 21.74 -2.99
CA LYS A 91 10.60 20.93 -3.56
C LYS A 91 10.92 19.42 -3.54
N CYS A 92 12.10 19.02 -4.01
CA CYS A 92 12.54 17.62 -3.98
C CYS A 92 12.61 17.08 -2.54
N TRP A 93 13.09 17.90 -1.60
CA TRP A 93 13.09 17.57 -0.18
C TRP A 93 11.67 17.38 0.37
N TRP A 94 10.71 18.22 -0.02
CA TRP A 94 9.29 18.07 0.37
C TRP A 94 8.71 16.76 -0.15
N GLU A 95 8.89 16.45 -1.45
CA GLU A 95 8.40 15.22 -2.07
C GLU A 95 9.01 13.97 -1.43
N TYR A 96 10.32 14.00 -1.16
CA TYR A 96 11.03 12.92 -0.48
C TYR A 96 10.49 12.67 0.93
N ASN A 97 10.37 13.72 1.75
CA ASN A 97 9.85 13.58 3.12
C ASN A 97 8.36 13.19 3.13
N LYS A 98 7.58 13.66 2.16
CA LYS A 98 6.18 13.26 1.98
C LYS A 98 6.07 11.76 1.73
N LYS A 99 6.89 11.21 0.82
CA LYS A 99 6.95 9.77 0.54
C LYS A 99 7.35 8.98 1.80
N LEU A 100 8.36 9.44 2.54
CA LEU A 100 8.79 8.78 3.79
C LEU A 100 7.70 8.75 4.85
N LEU A 101 6.95 9.84 5.01
CA LEU A 101 5.83 9.87 5.95
C LEU A 101 4.73 8.90 5.56
N TYR A 102 4.35 8.84 4.28
CA TYR A 102 3.34 7.89 3.83
C TYR A 102 3.79 6.45 3.97
N ALA A 103 5.05 6.14 3.62
CA ALA A 103 5.61 4.81 3.85
C ALA A 103 5.48 4.40 5.33
N LYS A 104 5.81 5.31 6.26
CA LYS A 104 5.69 5.08 7.70
C LYS A 104 4.24 4.92 8.17
N GLN A 105 3.31 5.73 7.67
CA GLN A 105 1.89 5.64 8.01
C GLN A 105 1.22 4.37 7.47
N GLN A 106 1.78 3.79 6.40
CA GLN A 106 1.27 2.58 5.76
C GLN A 106 1.96 1.30 6.23
N GLU A 107 2.76 1.36 7.31
CA GLU A 107 3.38 0.17 7.89
C GLU A 107 2.34 -0.90 8.26
N PHE A 108 2.76 -2.15 8.18
CA PHE A 108 1.90 -3.29 8.45
C PHE A 108 1.49 -3.34 9.92
N ASN A 109 0.19 -3.26 10.19
CA ASN A 109 -0.32 -3.40 11.55
C ASN A 109 -0.62 -4.87 11.87
N SER A 110 0.32 -5.53 12.54
CA SER A 110 0.22 -6.95 12.94
C SER A 110 -0.93 -7.21 13.91
N GLU A 111 -1.11 -6.37 14.93
CA GLU A 111 -2.16 -6.52 15.95
C GLU A 111 -3.56 -6.52 15.33
N ARG A 112 -3.79 -5.60 14.39
CA ARG A 112 -5.04 -5.48 13.62
C ARG A 112 -5.27 -6.73 12.77
N ALA A 113 -4.24 -7.20 12.06
CA ALA A 113 -4.33 -8.38 11.21
C ALA A 113 -4.63 -9.66 12.01
N THR A 114 -4.01 -9.84 13.18
CA THR A 114 -4.27 -10.99 14.07
C THR A 114 -5.69 -10.97 14.62
N SER A 115 -6.22 -9.80 14.98
CA SER A 115 -7.55 -9.69 15.62
C SER A 115 -8.72 -9.75 14.63
N LEU A 116 -8.57 -9.12 13.46
CA LEU A 116 -9.65 -8.96 12.47
C LEU A 116 -9.53 -9.93 11.28
N GLY A 117 -8.38 -10.57 11.11
CA GLY A 117 -8.04 -11.34 9.92
C GLY A 117 -7.67 -10.46 8.71
N SER A 118 -7.01 -11.06 7.72
CA SER A 118 -6.41 -10.33 6.59
C SER A 118 -7.43 -9.57 5.75
N ASN A 119 -8.60 -10.15 5.46
CA ASN A 119 -9.64 -9.48 4.65
C ASN A 119 -10.16 -8.21 5.33
N ILE A 120 -10.55 -8.30 6.60
CA ILE A 120 -11.12 -7.14 7.30
C ILE A 120 -10.02 -6.10 7.55
N ALA A 121 -8.81 -6.52 7.94
CA ALA A 121 -7.67 -5.61 8.13
C ALA A 121 -7.32 -4.84 6.84
N ALA A 122 -7.28 -5.52 5.69
CA ALA A 122 -7.10 -4.90 4.39
C ALA A 122 -8.23 -3.91 4.05
N ALA A 123 -9.49 -4.24 4.40
CA ALA A 123 -10.62 -3.33 4.19
C ALA A 123 -10.50 -2.05 5.02
N TYR A 124 -10.08 -2.14 6.29
CA TYR A 124 -9.81 -0.96 7.11
C TYR A 124 -8.72 -0.10 6.46
N PHE A 125 -7.61 -0.71 6.06
CA PHE A 125 -6.51 0.00 5.43
C PHE A 125 -6.96 0.74 4.15
N ILE A 126 -7.64 0.07 3.22
CA ILE A 126 -8.08 0.72 1.97
C ILE A 126 -9.06 1.86 2.21
N ILE A 127 -10.00 1.68 3.15
CA ILE A 127 -10.98 2.71 3.48
C ILE A 127 -10.32 3.90 4.19
N GLU A 128 -9.34 3.65 5.06
CA GLU A 128 -8.52 4.70 5.69
C GLU A 128 -7.83 5.56 4.62
N TRP A 129 -7.35 4.97 3.53
CA TRP A 129 -6.69 5.70 2.42
C TRP A 129 -7.65 6.20 1.33
N SER A 130 -8.94 6.39 1.65
CA SER A 130 -9.99 6.87 0.72
C SER A 130 -10.27 5.95 -0.48
N GLY A 131 -9.88 4.69 -0.40
CA GLY A 131 -10.24 3.69 -1.40
C GLY A 131 -11.65 3.13 -1.19
N LYS A 132 -12.04 2.23 -2.10
CA LYS A 132 -13.30 1.48 -2.06
C LYS A 132 -13.02 -0.01 -2.03
N VAL A 133 -13.91 -0.73 -1.35
CA VAL A 133 -13.81 -2.19 -1.22
C VAL A 133 -15.13 -2.84 -1.57
N LYS A 134 -15.06 -4.04 -2.11
CA LYS A 134 -16.22 -4.88 -2.42
C LYS A 134 -16.06 -6.24 -1.77
N PHE A 135 -16.99 -6.57 -0.87
CA PHE A 135 -17.07 -7.89 -0.28
C PHE A 135 -17.87 -8.85 -1.16
N LYS A 136 -17.74 -10.15 -0.89
CA LYS A 136 -18.56 -11.19 -1.51
C LYS A 136 -20.04 -10.87 -1.26
N ASN A 137 -20.83 -10.87 -2.33
CA ASN A 137 -22.28 -10.57 -2.31
C ASN A 137 -22.64 -9.17 -1.76
N SER A 138 -21.72 -8.20 -1.81
CA SER A 138 -22.00 -6.81 -1.43
C SER A 138 -21.81 -5.85 -2.60
N ASN A 139 -22.37 -4.65 -2.44
CA ASN A 139 -22.04 -3.50 -3.28
C ASN A 139 -20.68 -2.91 -2.87
N TRP A 140 -20.16 -2.02 -3.71
CA TRP A 140 -18.96 -1.22 -3.42
C TRP A 140 -19.19 -0.33 -2.19
N LEU A 141 -18.25 -0.38 -1.26
CA LEU A 141 -18.21 0.44 -0.07
C LEU A 141 -17.10 1.48 -0.25
N ALA A 142 -17.47 2.75 -0.19
CA ALA A 142 -16.56 3.87 -0.26
C ALA A 142 -16.70 4.73 0.99
N ALA A 143 -15.57 5.17 1.55
CA ALA A 143 -15.53 6.15 2.62
C ALA A 143 -15.62 7.56 2.03
N THR A 144 -16.59 8.34 2.48
CA THR A 144 -16.67 9.78 2.18
C THR A 144 -16.66 10.54 3.50
N LYS A 145 -16.19 11.81 3.50
CA LYS A 145 -16.16 12.66 4.70
C LYS A 145 -17.52 12.70 5.41
N ASP A 146 -18.61 12.71 4.65
CA ASP A 146 -19.98 12.80 5.16
C ASP A 146 -20.57 11.43 5.56
N LYS A 147 -20.03 10.33 5.02
CA LYS A 147 -20.53 8.96 5.25
C LYS A 147 -19.38 8.01 5.62
N PRO A 148 -19.04 7.92 6.91
CA PRO A 148 -18.04 6.97 7.36
C PRO A 148 -18.54 5.54 7.15
N VAL A 149 -17.68 4.69 6.59
CA VAL A 149 -17.96 3.26 6.47
C VAL A 149 -17.85 2.64 7.85
N ARG A 150 -18.81 1.75 8.16
CA ARG A 150 -18.78 0.97 9.39
C ARG A 150 -18.37 -0.46 9.07
N LEU A 151 -17.26 -0.90 9.66
CA LEU A 151 -16.73 -2.24 9.52
C LEU A 151 -16.81 -3.01 10.85
N PRO A 152 -16.85 -4.35 10.83
CA PRO A 152 -16.82 -5.15 12.04
C PRO A 152 -15.48 -4.99 12.78
N ASN A 153 -15.52 -5.01 14.11
CA ASN A 153 -14.33 -4.95 14.98
C ASN A 153 -13.92 -6.34 15.51
N ILE A 154 -14.54 -7.40 15.00
CA ILE A 154 -14.28 -8.79 15.37
C ILE A 154 -14.17 -9.57 14.07
N TYR A 155 -13.27 -10.56 14.02
CA TYR A 155 -13.16 -11.47 12.89
C TYR A 155 -14.51 -12.07 12.51
N LYS A 156 -14.87 -11.96 11.24
CA LYS A 156 -16.08 -12.57 10.67
C LYS A 156 -15.72 -13.25 9.34
N PRO A 157 -15.92 -14.57 9.20
CA PRO A 157 -15.49 -15.32 8.01
C PRO A 157 -16.25 -14.91 6.74
N ASN A 158 -17.45 -14.34 6.87
CA ASN A 158 -18.28 -13.92 5.72
C ASN A 158 -17.71 -12.69 4.99
N TYR A 159 -16.79 -11.96 5.61
CA TYR A 159 -16.17 -10.76 5.01
C TYR A 159 -14.96 -11.16 4.18
N ILE A 160 -15.23 -11.60 2.95
CA ILE A 160 -14.19 -11.92 1.96
C ILE A 160 -14.15 -10.79 0.94
N ILE A 161 -12.98 -10.20 0.74
CA ILE A 161 -12.80 -9.15 -0.29
C ILE A 161 -12.76 -9.81 -1.67
N THR A 162 -13.50 -9.22 -2.60
CA THR A 162 -13.52 -9.62 -4.02
C THR A 162 -13.02 -8.52 -4.94
N GLY A 163 -13.14 -7.25 -4.54
CA GLY A 163 -12.69 -6.11 -5.32
C GLY A 163 -12.12 -4.99 -4.46
N ILE A 164 -11.07 -4.34 -4.94
CA ILE A 164 -10.42 -3.18 -4.32
C ILE A 164 -10.22 -2.10 -5.37
N ASP A 165 -10.76 -0.91 -5.11
CA ASP A 165 -10.56 0.31 -5.90
C ASP A 165 -9.75 1.30 -5.08
N ALA A 166 -8.46 1.40 -5.39
CA ALA A 166 -7.55 2.35 -4.78
C ALA A 166 -7.22 3.50 -5.76
N SER A 167 -8.11 3.80 -6.71
CA SER A 167 -7.86 4.87 -7.70
C SER A 167 -7.60 6.23 -7.04
N ASN A 168 -6.60 6.96 -7.55
CA ASN A 168 -6.16 8.28 -7.09
C ASN A 168 -5.78 8.32 -5.60
N THR A 169 -5.33 7.20 -5.05
CA THR A 169 -4.80 7.13 -3.68
C THR A 169 -3.29 7.23 -3.67
N LEU A 170 -2.73 7.49 -2.49
CA LEU A 170 -1.28 7.64 -2.28
C LEU A 170 -0.69 6.37 -1.65
N ILE A 171 -1.17 5.19 -2.05
CA ILE A 171 -0.66 3.92 -1.54
C ILE A 171 0.77 3.67 -2.05
N CYS A 172 1.66 3.32 -1.14
CA CYS A 172 3.06 3.01 -1.38
C CYS A 172 3.31 1.49 -1.33
N TYR A 173 4.51 1.07 -1.74
CA TYR A 173 4.96 -0.32 -1.71
C TYR A 173 4.84 -1.00 -0.34
N GLU A 174 5.13 -0.26 0.75
CA GLU A 174 5.03 -0.71 2.13
C GLU A 174 3.57 -1.03 2.48
N GLY A 175 2.63 -0.17 2.06
CA GLY A 175 1.20 -0.33 2.32
C GLY A 175 0.58 -1.57 1.69
N LEU A 176 1.12 -2.03 0.56
CA LEU A 176 0.67 -3.27 -0.08
C LEU A 176 0.79 -4.50 0.83
N THR A 177 1.65 -4.47 1.86
CA THR A 177 1.75 -5.55 2.85
C THR A 177 0.47 -5.73 3.68
N ASN A 178 -0.31 -4.65 3.89
CA ASN A 178 -1.60 -4.72 4.59
C ASN A 178 -2.68 -5.45 3.79
N MET A 179 -2.50 -5.61 2.48
CA MET A 179 -3.40 -6.33 1.60
C MET A 179 -2.88 -7.74 1.26
N ASN A 180 -2.01 -8.30 2.09
CA ASN A 180 -1.52 -9.66 1.89
C ASN A 180 -2.60 -10.71 2.11
N SER A 181 -2.44 -11.86 1.44
CA SER A 181 -3.27 -13.07 1.65
C SER A 181 -4.76 -12.89 1.28
N LEU A 182 -5.06 -12.07 0.27
CA LEU A 182 -6.41 -11.93 -0.29
C LEU A 182 -6.63 -12.95 -1.42
N ASN A 183 -6.83 -14.21 -1.05
CA ASN A 183 -6.88 -15.34 -2.00
C ASN A 183 -8.07 -15.32 -2.98
N TYR A 184 -9.08 -14.50 -2.74
CA TYR A 184 -10.30 -14.41 -3.55
C TYR A 184 -10.48 -13.04 -4.22
N LEU A 185 -9.43 -12.23 -4.27
CA LEU A 185 -9.44 -10.93 -4.92
C LEU A 185 -9.49 -11.10 -6.44
N LYS A 186 -10.55 -10.61 -7.07
CA LYS A 186 -10.78 -10.71 -8.52
C LYS A 186 -10.59 -9.39 -9.25
N TRP A 187 -10.81 -8.26 -8.58
CA TRP A 187 -10.79 -6.94 -9.20
C TRP A 187 -9.89 -6.00 -8.41
N LEU A 188 -8.92 -5.38 -9.07
CA LEU A 188 -7.98 -4.46 -8.45
C LEU A 188 -7.75 -3.26 -9.37
N SER A 189 -7.89 -2.05 -8.83
CA SER A 189 -7.56 -0.82 -9.54
C SER A 189 -6.65 0.07 -8.69
N PHE A 190 -5.57 0.51 -9.30
CA PHE A 190 -4.63 1.52 -8.81
C PHE A 190 -4.57 2.72 -9.76
N LYS A 191 -5.65 2.98 -10.51
CA LYS A 191 -5.65 4.04 -11.51
C LYS A 191 -5.20 5.37 -10.92
N GLY A 192 -4.20 6.02 -11.52
CA GLY A 192 -3.72 7.33 -11.12
C GLY A 192 -2.97 7.36 -9.77
N CYS A 193 -2.51 6.21 -9.28
CA CYS A 193 -1.69 6.15 -8.07
C CYS A 193 -0.24 6.59 -8.36
N GLU A 194 0.21 7.65 -7.68
CA GLU A 194 1.53 8.27 -7.91
C GLU A 194 2.70 7.39 -7.46
N TYR A 195 2.54 6.64 -6.37
CA TYR A 195 3.62 5.87 -5.76
C TYR A 195 3.67 4.39 -6.17
N ILE A 196 2.81 3.96 -7.10
CA ILE A 196 2.84 2.60 -7.65
C ILE A 196 3.91 2.55 -8.74
N ASP A 197 4.88 1.67 -8.53
CA ASP A 197 6.03 1.44 -9.41
C ASP A 197 6.14 -0.04 -9.84
N ASP A 198 7.18 -0.37 -10.60
CA ASP A 198 7.42 -1.74 -11.08
C ASP A 198 7.48 -2.77 -9.95
N TRP A 199 8.09 -2.40 -8.81
CA TRP A 199 8.20 -3.26 -7.63
C TRP A 199 6.85 -3.55 -6.99
N CYS A 200 5.95 -2.56 -6.97
CA CYS A 200 4.57 -2.75 -6.54
C CYS A 200 3.87 -3.80 -7.40
N ILE A 201 4.02 -3.73 -8.73
CA ILE A 201 3.38 -4.66 -9.66
C ILE A 201 3.94 -6.07 -9.53
N ASP A 202 5.27 -6.22 -9.41
CA ASP A 202 5.91 -7.52 -9.16
C ASP A 202 5.40 -8.17 -7.87
N LYS A 203 5.24 -7.37 -6.81
CA LYS A 203 4.67 -7.82 -5.54
C LYS A 203 3.20 -8.26 -5.69
N ILE A 204 2.40 -7.54 -6.48
CA ILE A 204 1.00 -7.88 -6.76
C ILE A 204 0.91 -9.19 -7.54
N SER A 205 1.78 -9.40 -8.54
CA SER A 205 1.74 -10.58 -9.40
C SER A 205 2.01 -11.89 -8.64
N GLY A 206 2.81 -11.83 -7.57
CA GLY A 206 3.06 -12.97 -6.68
C GLY A 206 2.01 -13.20 -5.58
N ARG A 207 1.03 -12.30 -5.40
CA ARG A 207 0.14 -12.31 -4.21
C ARG A 207 -1.31 -12.67 -4.52
N TYR A 208 -1.80 -12.38 -5.72
CA TYR A 208 -3.23 -12.51 -6.06
C TYR A 208 -3.47 -13.43 -7.26
N PRO A 209 -3.33 -14.76 -7.09
CA PRO A 209 -3.45 -15.70 -8.21
C PRO A 209 -4.85 -15.74 -8.84
N THR A 210 -5.89 -15.29 -8.13
CA THR A 210 -7.28 -15.28 -8.59
C THR A 210 -7.71 -13.95 -9.25
N LEU A 211 -6.75 -13.03 -9.47
CA LEU A 211 -7.04 -11.72 -10.04
C LEU A 211 -7.48 -11.84 -11.50
N GLU A 212 -8.64 -11.25 -11.83
CA GLU A 212 -9.23 -11.28 -13.17
C GLU A 212 -9.17 -9.91 -13.86
N TYR A 213 -9.17 -8.82 -13.09
CA TYR A 213 -9.12 -7.45 -13.59
C TYR A 213 -8.06 -6.66 -12.84
N LEU A 214 -7.15 -6.04 -13.59
CA LEU A 214 -6.14 -5.12 -13.09
C LEU A 214 -6.16 -3.82 -13.89
N ASP A 215 -6.34 -2.70 -13.20
CA ASP A 215 -6.23 -1.36 -13.78
C ASP A 215 -5.09 -0.61 -13.11
N ILE A 216 -4.06 -0.32 -13.90
CA ILE A 216 -2.86 0.44 -13.54
C ILE A 216 -2.69 1.61 -14.52
N SER A 217 -3.80 2.11 -15.07
CA SER A 217 -3.80 3.31 -15.92
C SER A 217 -3.39 4.55 -15.14
N ASP A 218 -2.81 5.53 -15.82
CA ASP A 218 -2.31 6.78 -15.26
C ASP A 218 -1.25 6.62 -14.13
N CYS A 219 -0.65 5.43 -13.96
CA CYS A 219 0.48 5.19 -13.06
C CYS A 219 1.81 5.51 -13.76
N LYS A 220 2.36 6.69 -13.50
CA LYS A 220 3.55 7.21 -14.22
C LYS A 220 4.86 6.46 -13.98
N ASN A 221 4.97 5.76 -12.85
CA ASN A 221 6.20 5.05 -12.45
C ASN A 221 6.18 3.57 -12.86
N VAL A 222 5.15 3.14 -13.60
CA VAL A 222 5.03 1.79 -14.12
C VAL A 222 5.58 1.74 -15.54
N THR A 223 6.58 0.87 -15.74
CA THR A 223 7.28 0.67 -17.01
C THR A 223 6.98 -0.70 -17.62
N GLU A 224 7.55 -1.00 -18.77
CA GLU A 224 7.45 -2.31 -19.42
C GLU A 224 7.94 -3.47 -18.53
N ARG A 225 8.88 -3.21 -17.60
CA ARG A 225 9.40 -4.22 -16.66
C ARG A 225 8.33 -4.69 -15.68
N ALA A 226 7.45 -3.79 -15.25
CA ALA A 226 6.31 -4.15 -14.42
C ALA A 226 5.37 -5.12 -15.14
N LEU A 227 5.15 -4.89 -16.43
CA LEU A 227 4.26 -5.68 -17.25
C LEU A 227 4.77 -7.10 -17.42
N GLU A 228 6.08 -7.27 -17.61
CA GLU A 228 6.70 -8.60 -17.66
C GLU A 228 6.28 -9.42 -16.44
N ALA A 229 6.34 -8.87 -15.22
CA ALA A 229 5.98 -9.61 -14.01
C ALA A 229 4.52 -10.11 -13.96
N LEU A 230 3.62 -9.58 -14.81
CA LEU A 230 2.20 -9.99 -14.87
C LEU A 230 1.99 -11.37 -15.52
N TYR A 231 3.01 -11.97 -16.16
CA TYR A 231 2.89 -13.34 -16.70
C TYR A 231 2.45 -14.38 -15.65
N ARG A 232 2.71 -14.10 -14.36
CA ARG A 232 2.34 -14.97 -13.23
C ARG A 232 0.83 -15.00 -12.96
N LEU A 233 0.08 -14.04 -13.48
CA LEU A 233 -1.37 -13.91 -13.28
C LEU A 233 -2.15 -14.61 -14.39
N TYR A 234 -2.18 -15.95 -14.33
CA TYR A 234 -2.84 -16.79 -15.33
C TYR A 234 -4.37 -16.61 -15.42
N ASN A 235 -5.02 -16.07 -14.39
CA ASN A 235 -6.46 -15.81 -14.39
C ASN A 235 -6.83 -14.39 -14.86
N LEU A 236 -5.83 -13.56 -15.21
CA LEU A 236 -6.08 -12.18 -15.61
C LEU A 236 -6.78 -12.15 -16.96
N LYS A 237 -7.91 -11.43 -17.04
CA LYS A 237 -8.75 -11.29 -18.25
C LYS A 237 -8.71 -9.88 -18.80
N THR A 238 -8.49 -8.88 -17.96
CA THR A 238 -8.47 -7.49 -18.38
C THR A 238 -7.34 -6.77 -17.68
N LEU A 239 -6.45 -6.19 -18.49
CA LEU A 239 -5.39 -5.30 -18.06
C LEU A 239 -5.61 -3.93 -18.69
N ILE A 240 -5.61 -2.88 -17.87
CA ILE A 240 -5.67 -1.50 -18.34
C ILE A 240 -4.39 -0.78 -17.95
N VAL A 241 -3.70 -0.22 -18.94
CA VAL A 241 -2.39 0.40 -18.79
C VAL A 241 -2.32 1.72 -19.57
N THR A 242 -1.36 2.57 -19.22
CA THR A 242 -1.10 3.82 -19.95
C THR A 242 0.35 3.90 -20.37
N ASN A 243 0.59 4.02 -21.68
CA ASN A 243 1.93 4.17 -22.24
C ASN A 243 2.37 5.65 -22.13
N HIS A 244 2.86 6.04 -20.96
CA HIS A 244 3.27 7.43 -20.70
C HIS A 244 4.47 7.87 -21.54
N HIS A 245 5.37 6.94 -21.86
CA HIS A 245 6.60 7.20 -22.60
C HIS A 245 6.50 6.93 -24.11
N LYS A 246 5.33 6.49 -24.59
CA LYS A 246 5.13 6.04 -26.00
C LYS A 246 6.20 5.04 -26.43
N SER A 247 6.61 4.16 -25.52
CA SER A 247 7.64 3.17 -25.82
C SER A 247 7.04 2.04 -26.63
N ALA A 248 7.68 1.68 -27.75
CA ALA A 248 7.32 0.51 -28.54
C ALA A 248 7.52 -0.79 -27.74
N THR A 249 8.50 -0.82 -26.83
CA THR A 249 8.74 -2.00 -25.95
C THR A 249 7.55 -2.26 -25.05
N PHE A 250 6.88 -1.21 -24.57
CA PHE A 250 5.71 -1.31 -23.70
C PHE A 250 4.50 -1.90 -24.44
N GLU A 251 4.28 -1.49 -25.70
CA GLU A 251 3.22 -2.07 -26.52
C GLU A 251 3.53 -3.52 -26.87
N LEU A 252 4.79 -3.81 -27.23
CA LEU A 252 5.24 -5.17 -27.52
C LEU A 252 5.07 -6.09 -26.31
N THR A 253 5.44 -5.67 -25.09
CA THR A 253 5.26 -6.50 -23.89
C THR A 253 3.78 -6.77 -23.61
N CYS A 254 2.88 -5.80 -23.84
CA CYS A 254 1.44 -6.05 -23.78
C CYS A 254 0.99 -7.12 -24.77
N PHE A 255 1.47 -7.08 -26.02
CA PHE A 255 1.16 -8.11 -27.02
C PHE A 255 1.71 -9.49 -26.61
N MET A 256 2.94 -9.56 -26.11
CA MET A 256 3.53 -10.82 -25.63
C MET A 256 2.73 -11.40 -24.45
N LEU A 257 2.20 -10.55 -23.55
CA LEU A 257 1.36 -11.01 -22.44
C LEU A 257 0.03 -11.59 -22.93
N GLU A 258 -0.59 -11.01 -23.96
CA GLU A 258 -1.79 -11.58 -24.60
C GLU A 258 -1.49 -12.93 -25.27
N GLU A 259 -0.30 -13.10 -25.84
CA GLU A 259 0.14 -14.38 -26.40
C GLU A 259 0.35 -15.44 -25.31
N CYS A 260 0.98 -15.06 -24.18
CA CYS A 260 1.15 -15.96 -23.03
C CYS A 260 -0.17 -16.32 -22.33
N ASN A 261 -1.19 -15.46 -22.40
CA ASN A 261 -2.50 -15.69 -21.80
C ASN A 261 -3.60 -15.31 -22.80
N SER A 262 -4.09 -16.31 -23.54
CA SER A 262 -5.11 -16.13 -24.58
C SER A 262 -6.45 -15.55 -24.10
N ASN A 263 -6.72 -15.56 -22.79
CA ASN A 263 -7.92 -14.96 -22.20
C ASN A 263 -7.73 -13.50 -21.79
N LEU A 264 -6.50 -13.00 -21.81
CA LEU A 264 -6.15 -11.63 -21.43
C LEU A 264 -6.49 -10.65 -22.55
N LYS A 265 -7.08 -9.52 -22.19
CA LYS A 265 -7.26 -8.36 -23.07
C LYS A 265 -6.57 -7.15 -22.46
N CYS A 266 -5.56 -6.65 -23.15
CA CYS A 266 -4.82 -5.45 -22.78
C CYS A 266 -5.44 -4.22 -23.44
N LYS A 267 -5.78 -3.22 -22.63
CA LYS A 267 -6.25 -1.90 -23.08
C LYS A 267 -5.16 -0.88 -22.80
N ILE A 268 -4.52 -0.40 -23.87
CA ILE A 268 -3.44 0.57 -23.79
C ILE A 268 -4.02 1.96 -24.06
N PHE A 269 -3.85 2.87 -23.10
CA PHE A 269 -4.14 4.29 -23.29
C PHE A 269 -2.86 5.06 -23.57
N ASN A 270 -2.95 6.06 -24.46
CA ASN A 270 -1.88 7.01 -24.68
C ASN A 270 -2.07 8.23 -23.77
N SER A 271 -0.98 8.70 -23.16
CA SER A 271 -0.98 9.89 -22.31
C SER A 271 -1.47 11.11 -23.11
N ARG A 272 -2.51 11.80 -22.61
CA ARG A 272 -3.09 13.02 -23.23
C ARG A 272 -2.16 14.25 -23.18
N TYR A 273 -1.02 14.17 -22.50
CA TYR A 273 -0.15 15.31 -22.24
C TYR A 273 0.61 15.87 -23.47
N SER A 274 0.42 15.32 -24.67
CA SER A 274 1.01 15.85 -25.92
C SER A 274 0.07 16.60 -26.85
N ASN A 275 -1.23 16.75 -26.55
CA ASN A 275 -2.09 17.55 -27.43
C ASN A 275 -1.82 19.07 -27.28
N HIS A 276 -1.31 19.52 -26.13
CA HIS A 276 -0.92 20.92 -25.92
C HIS A 276 0.40 21.31 -26.61
N LEU A 277 1.21 20.37 -27.08
CA LEU A 277 2.42 20.68 -27.88
C LEU A 277 2.13 20.73 -29.38
N GLU A 278 1.03 20.11 -29.84
CA GLU A 278 0.59 20.16 -31.24
C GLU A 278 -0.41 21.30 -31.49
N GLU A 279 -1.21 21.70 -30.50
CA GLU A 279 -2.10 22.88 -30.63
C GLU A 279 -1.35 24.22 -30.63
N ASN A 280 -0.13 24.29 -30.10
CA ASN A 280 0.72 25.48 -30.14
C ASN A 280 1.62 25.57 -31.40
N LYS A 281 1.37 24.72 -32.40
CA LYS A 281 2.06 24.71 -33.71
C LYS A 281 1.13 24.96 -34.90
N LYS A 282 -0.10 25.41 -34.67
CA LYS A 282 -1.02 25.86 -35.73
C LYS A 282 -1.34 27.33 -35.60
#